data_AF-A0A1H7I700-F1
#
_entry.id   AF-A0A1H7I700-F1
#
_cell.length_a   1.000
_cell.length_b   1.000
_cell.length_c   1.000
_cell.angle_alpha   90.00
_cell.angle_beta   90.00
_cell.angle_gamma   90.00
#
_symmetry.space_group_name_H-M   'P 1'
#
loop_
_entity.id
_entity.type
_entity.pdbx_description
1 polymer ?
#
loop_
_entity_poly.entity_id
_entity_poly.type
_entity_poly.pdbx_seq_one_letter_code
_entity_poly.pdbx_strand_id
1 'polypeptide(L)'
;MQIKKVLAVVMSLCMAAGAVSYGAPVISQSITAQAADAESDCCTLDEKTGVLTLRGQVNASDVSKYGNTKKVKSVIAEERTVFPEDCGGLFKEFKVCTYMDLSKVDTSNVTNMNSMFDFCTELEHLDISGFDTSKVTNMCGMFSQCTNLTSLDVSGFDTSNVTNMAAMFRWCCNVKSLDVSGFDTSNVTDMGGMFSTCRELKSLDVTGFDTRKVTKMYDMFLACIGLTSLDVSSFDTSNVDNMSQMFSACNGLTKLDVSGFDTSNVEDMGNMFCNCPALTSLDLSNFDTRNVDNMHSMFGKCSGLTELDLSVFDTSKVKNMDFMFSGCSGLKTLDLSNFDTSNVYVGNFSFSRMTSMFDSCSELNTIILGEKYAIIPAVAKLPKGDGWVNTKSPSTIISGDEKFASIVNEGKNTYKQYAAITYPTNIKVAYSEKYHQVRFTWDKVDGADRYGIAVYLAGKWRIQTQNITDTTYTSPKNLTPGKTYKVAIAARVNGKWDTKNAIKNAVTVTIK
;
A
#
# COMPACT_ATOMS: atom_id res chain seq x y z
N MET A 1 -53.38 10.90 -45.22
CA MET A 1 -54.86 10.87 -45.30
C MET A 1 -55.37 10.27 -43.99
N GLN A 2 -56.03 11.10 -43.17
CA GLN A 2 -56.97 10.86 -42.05
C GLN A 2 -57.03 9.46 -41.37
N ILE A 3 -56.73 9.28 -40.07
CA ILE A 3 -57.46 9.64 -38.81
C ILE A 3 -58.55 8.61 -38.35
N LYS A 4 -58.48 8.26 -37.04
CA LYS A 4 -59.47 7.65 -36.08
C LYS A 4 -59.59 6.11 -36.06
N LYS A 5 -59.64 5.43 -34.89
CA LYS A 5 -60.49 5.61 -33.67
C LYS A 5 -59.74 5.09 -32.41
N VAL A 6 -59.64 5.82 -31.27
CA VAL A 6 -60.58 6.15 -30.16
C VAL A 6 -60.78 5.04 -29.10
N LEU A 7 -60.49 5.46 -27.85
CA LEU A 7 -60.67 4.89 -26.50
C LEU A 7 -61.93 4.03 -26.22
N ALA A 8 -61.78 3.10 -25.26
CA ALA A 8 -62.84 2.70 -24.34
C ALA A 8 -62.28 2.42 -22.92
N VAL A 9 -62.54 3.35 -21.99
CA VAL A 9 -62.44 3.16 -20.53
C VAL A 9 -63.86 2.94 -20.03
N VAL A 10 -64.10 1.85 -19.30
CA VAL A 10 -65.39 1.60 -18.63
C VAL A 10 -65.15 1.57 -17.13
N MET A 11 -65.55 2.67 -16.47
CA MET A 11 -65.97 2.64 -15.07
C MET A 11 -67.33 1.94 -15.00
N SER A 12 -67.51 1.02 -14.04
CA SER A 12 -68.86 0.65 -13.61
C SER A 12 -68.94 0.67 -12.08
N LEU A 13 -69.74 1.63 -11.63
CA LEU A 13 -70.21 1.87 -10.28
C LEU A 13 -71.60 1.24 -10.20
N CYS A 14 -71.82 0.26 -9.33
CA CYS A 14 -73.17 -0.20 -8.97
C CYS A 14 -73.24 -0.41 -7.45
N MET A 15 -73.87 0.54 -6.75
CA MET A 15 -74.53 0.28 -5.48
C MET A 15 -75.94 -0.23 -5.79
N ALA A 16 -76.32 -1.38 -5.23
CA ALA A 16 -77.71 -1.67 -4.86
C ALA A 16 -77.73 -2.79 -3.81
N ALA A 17 -78.41 -2.51 -2.70
CA ALA A 17 -78.70 -3.41 -1.61
C ALA A 17 -79.66 -4.55 -2.01
N GLY A 18 -79.52 -5.73 -1.40
CA GLY A 18 -80.47 -6.83 -1.52
C GLY A 18 -79.95 -8.09 -0.83
N ALA A 19 -80.76 -8.69 0.04
CA ALA A 19 -80.38 -9.63 1.07
C ALA A 19 -80.08 -11.08 0.62
N VAL A 20 -79.12 -11.68 1.33
CA VAL A 20 -78.90 -13.08 1.74
C VAL A 20 -79.78 -14.20 1.13
N SER A 21 -79.15 -15.19 0.47
CA SER A 21 -79.40 -16.64 0.70
C SER A 21 -78.50 -17.57 -0.14
N TYR A 22 -77.65 -18.33 0.56
CA TYR A 22 -77.04 -19.67 0.30
C TYR A 22 -76.90 -20.27 -1.12
N GLY A 23 -75.68 -20.72 -1.45
CA GLY A 23 -75.47 -22.02 -2.12
C GLY A 23 -74.34 -22.14 -3.18
N ALA A 24 -73.27 -22.85 -2.82
CA ALA A 24 -72.26 -23.53 -3.65
C ALA A 24 -71.07 -22.72 -4.26
N PRO A 25 -69.83 -23.27 -4.23
CA PRO A 25 -68.66 -22.64 -4.83
C PRO A 25 -68.62 -22.92 -6.34
N VAL A 26 -68.62 -21.85 -7.14
CA VAL A 26 -68.25 -21.94 -8.56
C VAL A 26 -66.73 -21.94 -8.64
N ILE A 27 -66.16 -23.10 -8.97
CA ILE A 27 -64.76 -23.22 -9.40
C ILE A 27 -64.67 -22.58 -10.78
N SER A 28 -64.29 -21.31 -10.87
CA SER A 28 -63.85 -20.72 -12.14
C SER A 28 -62.37 -21.06 -12.32
N GLN A 29 -62.08 -22.18 -13.00
CA GLN A 29 -60.77 -22.37 -13.62
C GLN A 29 -60.59 -21.27 -14.66
N SER A 30 -59.74 -20.29 -14.36
CA SER A 30 -59.21 -19.38 -15.36
C SER A 30 -58.38 -20.21 -16.34
N ILE A 31 -58.87 -20.35 -17.57
CA ILE A 31 -58.09 -20.85 -18.71
C ILE A 31 -57.05 -19.77 -18.99
N THR A 32 -55.84 -19.93 -18.46
CA THR A 32 -54.67 -19.18 -18.91
C THR A 32 -54.30 -19.71 -20.28
N ALA A 33 -54.75 -19.01 -21.31
CA ALA A 33 -54.16 -19.13 -22.63
C ALA A 33 -52.66 -18.80 -22.48
N GLN A 34 -51.84 -19.80 -22.74
CA GLN A 34 -50.39 -19.73 -22.78
C GLN A 34 -50.04 -18.75 -23.89
N ALA A 35 -49.62 -17.54 -23.50
CA ALA A 35 -49.12 -16.54 -24.42
C ALA A 35 -47.84 -17.11 -25.05
N ALA A 36 -47.87 -17.25 -26.37
CA ALA A 36 -46.68 -17.39 -27.19
C ALA A 36 -45.68 -16.28 -26.83
N ASP A 37 -44.40 -16.62 -26.87
CA ASP A 37 -43.25 -15.74 -26.61
C ASP A 37 -43.48 -14.34 -27.15
N ALA A 38 -43.84 -13.40 -26.27
CA ALA A 38 -43.83 -11.99 -26.59
C ALA A 38 -42.36 -11.58 -26.67
N GLU A 39 -41.88 -11.29 -27.87
CA GLU A 39 -40.70 -10.45 -28.04
C GLU A 39 -40.89 -9.23 -27.12
N SER A 40 -40.05 -9.13 -26.10
CA SER A 40 -40.12 -8.03 -25.17
C SER A 40 -39.90 -6.71 -25.92
N ASP A 41 -40.93 -5.88 -25.95
CA ASP A 41 -40.95 -4.60 -26.67
C ASP A 41 -40.06 -3.52 -26.02
N CYS A 42 -39.29 -3.87 -24.98
CA CYS A 42 -38.49 -2.88 -24.27
C CYS A 42 -37.12 -2.58 -24.89
N CYS A 43 -36.64 -3.44 -25.79
CA CYS A 43 -35.39 -3.20 -26.50
C CYS A 43 -35.35 -3.84 -27.89
N THR A 44 -34.66 -3.21 -28.84
CA THR A 44 -34.42 -3.77 -30.18
C THR A 44 -32.99 -3.52 -30.62
N LEU A 45 -32.33 -4.58 -31.11
CA LEU A 45 -31.00 -4.51 -31.69
C LEU A 45 -31.09 -4.42 -33.22
N ASP A 46 -30.52 -3.36 -33.80
CA ASP A 46 -30.21 -3.34 -35.22
C ASP A 46 -28.91 -4.12 -35.47
N GLU A 47 -29.03 -5.34 -36.00
CA GLU A 47 -27.89 -6.24 -36.27
C GLU A 47 -26.88 -5.68 -37.30
N LYS A 48 -27.27 -4.68 -38.12
CA LYS A 48 -26.34 -4.08 -39.10
C LYS A 48 -25.46 -3.02 -38.45
N THR A 49 -26.06 -2.14 -37.66
CA THR A 49 -25.36 -1.03 -37.03
C THR A 49 -24.78 -1.42 -35.67
N GLY A 50 -25.37 -2.41 -35.00
CA GLY A 50 -25.06 -2.80 -33.63
C GLY A 50 -25.69 -1.89 -32.57
N VAL A 51 -26.67 -1.06 -32.95
CA VAL A 51 -27.36 -0.15 -32.02
C VAL A 51 -28.46 -0.91 -31.27
N LEU A 52 -28.38 -0.93 -29.94
CA LEU A 52 -29.45 -1.41 -29.07
C LEU A 52 -30.30 -0.21 -28.61
N THR A 53 -31.55 -0.13 -29.08
CA THR A 53 -32.50 0.92 -28.70
C THR A 53 -33.39 0.43 -27.58
N LEU A 54 -33.42 1.16 -26.46
CA LEU A 54 -34.29 0.92 -25.31
C LEU A 54 -35.52 1.82 -25.36
N ARG A 55 -36.67 1.31 -24.91
CA ARG A 55 -37.95 2.04 -24.88
C ARG A 55 -38.90 1.48 -23.83
N GLY A 56 -39.86 2.28 -23.40
CA GLY A 56 -40.89 1.86 -22.46
C GLY A 56 -40.32 1.32 -21.14
N GLN A 57 -40.96 0.31 -20.57
CA GLN A 57 -40.52 -0.33 -19.32
C GLN A 57 -39.46 -1.39 -19.62
N VAL A 58 -38.21 -1.12 -19.23
CA VAL A 58 -37.09 -2.03 -19.47
C VAL A 58 -37.14 -3.23 -18.53
N ASN A 59 -37.09 -4.43 -19.11
CA ASN A 59 -36.84 -5.65 -18.35
C ASN A 59 -35.33 -5.95 -18.35
N ALA A 60 -34.76 -6.14 -17.16
CA ALA A 60 -33.32 -6.35 -17.02
C ALA A 60 -32.80 -7.58 -17.79
N SER A 61 -33.58 -8.68 -17.85
CA SER A 61 -33.18 -9.90 -18.55
C SER A 61 -33.15 -9.74 -20.07
N ASP A 62 -33.96 -8.84 -20.62
CA ASP A 62 -33.99 -8.57 -22.05
C ASP A 62 -32.81 -7.75 -22.53
N VAL A 63 -32.23 -6.93 -21.66
CA VAL A 63 -31.02 -6.17 -21.96
C VAL A 63 -29.78 -6.99 -21.62
N SER A 64 -29.73 -7.62 -20.45
CA SER A 64 -28.52 -8.31 -19.98
C SER A 64 -28.15 -9.54 -20.82
N LYS A 65 -29.10 -10.14 -21.57
CA LYS A 65 -28.80 -11.21 -22.56
C LYS A 65 -27.84 -10.78 -23.66
N TYR A 66 -27.69 -9.47 -23.90
CA TYR A 66 -26.72 -8.92 -24.85
C TYR A 66 -25.32 -8.77 -24.24
N GLY A 67 -25.17 -8.97 -22.93
CA GLY A 67 -23.88 -9.03 -22.26
C GLY A 67 -22.98 -10.10 -22.89
N ASN A 68 -21.69 -9.78 -23.01
CA ASN A 68 -20.64 -10.58 -23.63
C ASN A 68 -20.86 -10.89 -25.13
N THR A 69 -21.93 -10.37 -25.75
CA THR A 69 -22.10 -10.47 -27.19
C THR A 69 -21.15 -9.49 -27.90
N LYS A 70 -20.69 -9.86 -29.10
CA LYS A 70 -19.90 -8.96 -29.96
C LYS A 70 -20.78 -8.09 -30.87
N LYS A 71 -22.07 -7.99 -30.56
CA LYS A 71 -23.08 -7.41 -31.46
C LYS A 71 -23.44 -5.97 -31.09
N VAL A 72 -23.56 -5.67 -29.79
CA VAL A 72 -23.97 -4.34 -29.33
C VAL A 72 -22.77 -3.40 -29.33
N LYS A 73 -22.74 -2.48 -30.28
CA LYS A 73 -21.71 -1.45 -30.43
C LYS A 73 -22.10 -0.14 -29.75
N SER A 74 -23.39 0.15 -29.66
CA SER A 74 -23.90 1.30 -28.91
C SER A 74 -25.28 1.04 -28.31
N VAL A 75 -25.61 1.78 -27.25
CA VAL A 75 -26.94 1.76 -26.61
C VAL A 75 -27.53 3.16 -26.65
N ILE A 76 -28.81 3.28 -26.99
CA ILE A 76 -29.56 4.54 -26.94
C ILE A 76 -30.91 4.31 -26.26
N ALA A 77 -31.35 5.27 -25.44
CA ALA A 77 -32.69 5.25 -24.86
C ALA A 77 -33.63 6.23 -25.57
N GLU A 78 -34.84 5.78 -25.90
CA GLU A 78 -35.91 6.65 -26.37
C GLU A 78 -36.52 7.45 -25.21
N GLU A 79 -37.26 8.50 -25.54
CA GLU A 79 -38.07 9.25 -24.56
C GLU A 79 -39.01 8.32 -23.79
N ARG A 80 -39.16 8.56 -22.48
CA ARG A 80 -40.01 7.76 -21.58
C ARG A 80 -39.55 6.31 -21.39
N THR A 81 -38.28 6.01 -21.66
CA THR A 81 -37.66 4.76 -21.20
C THR A 81 -37.58 4.78 -19.68
N VAL A 82 -38.00 3.70 -19.03
CA VAL A 82 -38.01 3.57 -17.57
C VAL A 82 -37.23 2.31 -17.20
N PHE A 83 -36.27 2.45 -16.30
CA PHE A 83 -35.49 1.32 -15.82
C PHE A 83 -36.19 0.58 -14.67
N PRO A 84 -35.93 -0.74 -14.54
CA PRO A 84 -36.48 -1.53 -13.45
C PRO A 84 -35.85 -1.12 -12.11
N GLU A 85 -36.55 -1.39 -11.00
CA GLU A 85 -36.06 -1.07 -9.64
C GLU A 85 -34.65 -1.63 -9.36
N ASP A 86 -34.37 -2.84 -9.87
CA ASP A 86 -33.06 -3.47 -9.82
C ASP A 86 -32.36 -3.40 -11.18
N CYS A 87 -31.37 -2.52 -11.29
CA CYS A 87 -30.48 -2.37 -12.44
C CYS A 87 -29.17 -3.15 -12.28
N GLY A 88 -29.11 -4.07 -11.32
CA GLY A 88 -27.96 -4.92 -11.06
C GLY A 88 -27.45 -5.61 -12.33
N GLY A 89 -26.27 -5.24 -12.80
CA GLY A 89 -25.66 -5.82 -14.00
C GLY A 89 -26.41 -5.57 -15.31
N LEU A 90 -27.26 -4.55 -15.41
CA LEU A 90 -28.12 -4.32 -16.58
C LEU A 90 -27.34 -4.27 -17.91
N PHE A 91 -26.17 -3.61 -17.92
CA PHE A 91 -25.26 -3.50 -19.06
C PHE A 91 -23.93 -4.22 -18.82
N LYS A 92 -23.90 -5.17 -17.89
CA LYS A 92 -22.67 -5.90 -17.57
C LYS A 92 -22.13 -6.64 -18.79
N GLU A 93 -20.81 -6.58 -18.97
CA GLU A 93 -20.06 -7.20 -20.06
C GLU A 93 -20.45 -6.75 -21.47
N PHE A 94 -20.92 -5.52 -21.67
CA PHE A 94 -21.07 -4.93 -23.00
C PHE A 94 -19.68 -4.56 -23.59
N LYS A 95 -18.81 -5.56 -23.72
CA LYS A 95 -17.36 -5.43 -23.93
C LYS A 95 -16.97 -4.71 -25.21
N VAL A 96 -17.80 -4.74 -26.25
CA VAL A 96 -17.52 -4.06 -27.54
C VAL A 96 -18.34 -2.79 -27.75
N CYS A 97 -19.14 -2.40 -26.74
CA CYS A 97 -19.95 -1.20 -26.80
C CYS A 97 -19.06 0.02 -26.49
N THR A 98 -19.00 0.97 -27.42
CA THR A 98 -18.15 2.16 -27.28
C THR A 98 -18.92 3.40 -26.83
N TYR A 99 -20.25 3.39 -26.96
CA TYR A 99 -21.10 4.55 -26.71
C TYR A 99 -22.45 4.14 -26.08
N MET A 100 -22.83 4.81 -25.00
CA MET A 100 -24.17 4.69 -24.40
C MET A 100 -24.74 6.07 -24.09
N ASP A 101 -25.92 6.37 -24.65
CA ASP A 101 -26.73 7.54 -24.29
C ASP A 101 -27.98 7.09 -23.54
N LEU A 102 -27.96 7.32 -22.22
CA LEU A 102 -29.03 6.99 -21.29
C LEU A 102 -29.60 8.26 -20.62
N SER A 103 -29.33 9.45 -21.18
CA SER A 103 -29.79 10.74 -20.68
C SER A 103 -31.31 10.86 -20.56
N LYS A 104 -32.07 10.01 -21.27
CA LYS A 104 -33.54 10.02 -21.37
C LYS A 104 -34.23 8.96 -20.53
N VAL A 105 -33.48 8.22 -19.72
CA VAL A 105 -34.01 7.14 -18.89
C VAL A 105 -34.53 7.69 -17.57
N ASP A 106 -35.77 7.35 -17.24
CA ASP A 106 -36.32 7.52 -15.90
C ASP A 106 -35.77 6.42 -14.97
N THR A 107 -34.98 6.85 -13.99
CA THR A 107 -34.38 6.00 -12.95
C THR A 107 -34.94 6.30 -11.55
N SER A 108 -36.01 7.10 -11.45
CA SER A 108 -36.57 7.59 -10.17
C SER A 108 -37.12 6.50 -9.24
N ASN A 109 -37.21 5.25 -9.71
CA ASN A 109 -37.59 4.08 -8.91
C ASN A 109 -36.45 3.06 -8.73
N VAL A 110 -35.26 3.33 -9.25
CA VAL A 110 -34.11 2.44 -9.14
C VAL A 110 -33.56 2.49 -7.71
N THR A 111 -33.42 1.33 -7.07
CA THR A 111 -32.85 1.19 -5.73
C THR A 111 -31.50 0.46 -5.72
N ASN A 112 -31.18 -0.26 -6.80
CA ASN A 112 -29.94 -1.01 -6.96
C ASN A 112 -29.29 -0.77 -8.32
N MET A 113 -28.01 -0.35 -8.33
CA MET A 113 -27.20 -0.15 -9.53
C MET A 113 -25.89 -0.96 -9.48
N ASN A 114 -25.84 -2.03 -8.68
CA ASN A 114 -24.63 -2.83 -8.54
C ASN A 114 -24.15 -3.37 -9.90
N SER A 115 -22.87 -3.22 -10.21
CA SER A 115 -22.25 -3.76 -11.43
C SER A 115 -22.94 -3.35 -12.74
N MET A 116 -23.72 -2.27 -12.76
CA MET A 116 -24.58 -1.91 -13.88
C MET A 116 -23.83 -1.82 -15.22
N PHE A 117 -22.60 -1.30 -15.22
CA PHE A 117 -21.71 -1.19 -16.38
C PHE A 117 -20.41 -2.01 -16.21
N ASP A 118 -20.40 -3.00 -15.32
CA ASP A 118 -19.20 -3.79 -15.02
C ASP A 118 -18.67 -4.50 -16.27
N PHE A 119 -17.36 -4.47 -16.52
CA PHE A 119 -16.69 -5.02 -17.71
C PHE A 119 -17.13 -4.42 -19.07
N CYS A 120 -17.59 -3.16 -19.11
CA CYS A 120 -17.74 -2.41 -20.36
C CYS A 120 -16.38 -1.88 -20.86
N THR A 121 -15.47 -2.79 -21.24
CA THR A 121 -14.05 -2.50 -21.44
C THR A 121 -13.73 -1.51 -22.57
N GLU A 122 -14.54 -1.50 -23.64
CA GLU A 122 -14.38 -0.61 -24.80
C GLU A 122 -15.24 0.67 -24.72
N LEU A 123 -15.97 0.89 -23.62
CA LEU A 123 -16.85 2.05 -23.47
C LEU A 123 -16.03 3.33 -23.38
N GLU A 124 -16.21 4.22 -24.36
CA GLU A 124 -15.51 5.51 -24.46
C GLU A 124 -16.39 6.66 -23.98
N HIS A 125 -17.70 6.59 -24.26
CA HIS A 125 -18.69 7.60 -23.92
C HIS A 125 -19.89 6.99 -23.21
N LEU A 126 -20.22 7.54 -22.04
CA LEU A 126 -21.39 7.19 -21.26
C LEU A 126 -22.09 8.48 -20.82
N ASP A 127 -23.30 8.71 -21.32
CA ASP A 127 -24.17 9.79 -20.86
C ASP A 127 -25.23 9.24 -19.91
N ILE A 128 -25.10 9.60 -18.64
CA ILE A 128 -25.98 9.25 -17.52
C ILE A 128 -26.51 10.52 -16.81
N SER A 129 -26.48 11.66 -17.49
CA SER A 129 -26.88 12.95 -16.94
C SER A 129 -28.35 13.02 -16.48
N GLY A 130 -29.19 12.12 -16.99
CA GLY A 130 -30.60 11.99 -16.61
C GLY A 130 -30.86 11.09 -15.39
N PHE A 131 -29.83 10.52 -14.75
CA PHE A 131 -30.04 9.58 -13.65
C PHE A 131 -30.51 10.28 -12.37
N ASP A 132 -31.67 9.87 -11.85
CA ASP A 132 -32.12 10.12 -10.49
C ASP A 132 -31.64 8.98 -9.60
N THR A 133 -30.65 9.26 -8.76
CA THR A 133 -30.02 8.29 -7.87
C THR A 133 -30.53 8.38 -6.42
N SER A 134 -31.52 9.24 -6.15
CA SER A 134 -31.98 9.57 -4.79
C SER A 134 -32.51 8.38 -3.99
N LYS A 135 -32.91 7.28 -4.64
CA LYS A 135 -33.36 6.03 -3.98
C LYS A 135 -32.34 4.90 -4.01
N VAL A 136 -31.19 5.09 -4.66
CA VAL A 136 -30.19 4.04 -4.85
C VAL A 136 -29.48 3.78 -3.52
N THR A 137 -29.43 2.51 -3.13
CA THR A 137 -28.78 2.06 -1.89
C THR A 137 -27.50 1.28 -2.12
N ASN A 138 -27.27 0.81 -3.35
CA ASN A 138 -26.12 -0.03 -3.71
C ASN A 138 -25.55 0.38 -5.08
N MET A 139 -24.29 0.81 -5.09
CA MET A 139 -23.51 1.18 -6.29
C MET A 139 -22.24 0.31 -6.43
N CYS A 140 -22.20 -0.83 -5.76
CA CYS A 140 -21.05 -1.73 -5.76
C CYS A 140 -20.66 -2.11 -7.20
N GLY A 141 -19.43 -1.78 -7.60
CA GLY A 141 -18.89 -2.12 -8.92
C GLY A 141 -19.58 -1.46 -10.11
N MET A 142 -20.37 -0.39 -9.91
CA MET A 142 -21.21 0.20 -10.97
C MET A 142 -20.46 0.49 -12.27
N PHE A 143 -19.21 0.98 -12.20
CA PHE A 143 -18.35 1.27 -13.36
C PHE A 143 -17.07 0.42 -13.38
N SER A 144 -17.05 -0.71 -12.66
CA SER A 144 -15.88 -1.56 -12.57
C SER A 144 -15.44 -2.05 -13.96
N GLN A 145 -14.13 -1.98 -14.26
CA GLN A 145 -13.53 -2.39 -15.53
C GLN A 145 -14.06 -1.67 -16.77
N CYS A 146 -14.61 -0.46 -16.64
CA CYS A 146 -14.77 0.47 -17.74
C CYS A 146 -13.41 1.08 -18.13
N THR A 147 -12.51 0.24 -18.67
CA THR A 147 -11.09 0.57 -18.85
C THR A 147 -10.82 1.68 -19.87
N ASN A 148 -11.67 1.84 -20.89
CA ASN A 148 -11.53 2.86 -21.94
C ASN A 148 -12.20 4.19 -21.63
N LEU A 149 -13.00 4.31 -20.55
CA LEU A 149 -13.56 5.61 -20.18
C LEU A 149 -12.42 6.58 -19.85
N THR A 150 -12.46 7.75 -20.49
CA THR A 150 -11.47 8.83 -20.25
C THR A 150 -12.02 9.95 -19.38
N SER A 151 -13.35 10.10 -19.35
CA SER A 151 -14.12 10.99 -18.50
C SER A 151 -15.41 10.30 -18.08
N LEU A 152 -15.87 10.61 -16.87
CA LEU A 152 -17.14 10.14 -16.34
C LEU A 152 -17.68 11.23 -15.41
N ASP A 153 -18.89 11.72 -15.70
CA ASP A 153 -19.56 12.70 -14.85
C ASP A 153 -20.50 11.98 -13.88
N VAL A 154 -20.17 12.05 -12.59
CA VAL A 154 -20.99 11.55 -11.47
C VAL A 154 -21.36 12.67 -10.50
N SER A 155 -21.11 13.94 -10.87
CA SER A 155 -21.29 15.09 -9.98
C SER A 155 -22.76 15.34 -9.60
N GLY A 156 -23.70 14.86 -10.42
CA GLY A 156 -25.14 14.94 -10.17
C GLY A 156 -25.74 13.81 -9.33
N PHE A 157 -24.93 12.85 -8.84
CA PHE A 157 -25.45 11.73 -8.07
C PHE A 157 -25.86 12.15 -6.65
N ASP A 158 -27.07 11.78 -6.24
CA ASP A 158 -27.50 11.79 -4.84
C ASP A 158 -27.11 10.46 -4.20
N THR A 159 -26.05 10.46 -3.42
CA THR A 159 -25.54 9.25 -2.75
C THR A 159 -26.01 9.12 -1.30
N SER A 160 -26.92 9.97 -0.84
CA SER A 160 -27.32 10.06 0.59
C SER A 160 -27.92 8.75 1.15
N ASN A 161 -28.48 7.90 0.29
CA ASN A 161 -29.03 6.59 0.67
C ASN A 161 -28.09 5.41 0.38
N VAL A 162 -26.92 5.64 -0.22
CA VAL A 162 -25.99 4.58 -0.63
C VAL A 162 -25.28 4.01 0.60
N THR A 163 -25.29 2.69 0.71
CA THR A 163 -24.64 1.95 1.82
C THR A 163 -23.41 1.16 1.36
N ASN A 164 -23.30 0.88 0.06
CA ASN A 164 -22.22 0.09 -0.52
C ASN A 164 -21.68 0.75 -1.80
N MET A 165 -20.40 1.15 -1.76
CA MET A 165 -19.64 1.74 -2.87
C MET A 165 -18.40 0.90 -3.24
N ALA A 166 -18.34 -0.35 -2.77
CA ALA A 166 -17.21 -1.23 -3.02
C ALA A 166 -16.94 -1.36 -4.53
N ALA A 167 -15.69 -1.22 -4.93
CA ALA A 167 -15.22 -1.34 -6.32
C ALA A 167 -15.93 -0.43 -7.35
N MET A 168 -16.64 0.64 -6.94
CA MET A 168 -17.48 1.45 -7.85
C MET A 168 -16.74 1.92 -9.11
N PHE A 169 -15.47 2.33 -8.99
CA PHE A 169 -14.61 2.80 -10.09
C PHE A 169 -13.39 1.89 -10.31
N ARG A 170 -13.43 0.65 -9.80
CA ARG A 170 -12.30 -0.27 -9.88
C ARG A 170 -11.90 -0.51 -11.34
N TRP A 171 -10.60 -0.44 -11.65
CA TRP A 171 -10.06 -0.62 -13.01
C TRP A 171 -10.53 0.41 -14.05
N CYS A 172 -11.07 1.57 -13.66
CA CYS A 172 -11.25 2.73 -14.56
C CYS A 172 -9.88 3.35 -14.91
N CYS A 173 -9.07 2.62 -15.68
CA CYS A 173 -7.64 2.87 -15.85
C CYS A 173 -7.34 4.22 -16.52
N ASN A 174 -8.19 4.64 -17.47
CA ASN A 174 -7.95 5.81 -18.33
C ASN A 174 -8.69 7.07 -17.87
N VAL A 175 -9.47 7.01 -16.78
CA VAL A 175 -10.14 8.19 -16.20
C VAL A 175 -9.09 9.10 -15.56
N LYS A 176 -9.00 10.34 -16.04
CA LYS A 176 -7.96 11.30 -15.62
C LYS A 176 -8.37 12.16 -14.43
N SER A 177 -9.67 12.41 -14.30
CA SER A 177 -10.30 13.21 -13.26
C SER A 177 -11.66 12.62 -12.95
N LEU A 178 -12.02 12.62 -11.67
CA LEU A 178 -13.32 12.16 -11.20
C LEU A 178 -13.75 13.09 -10.07
N ASP A 179 -14.90 13.74 -10.24
CA ASP A 179 -15.47 14.62 -9.21
C ASP A 179 -16.40 13.81 -8.32
N VAL A 180 -15.92 13.49 -7.11
CA VAL A 180 -16.68 12.82 -6.05
C VAL A 180 -16.91 13.72 -4.85
N SER A 181 -16.61 15.03 -4.98
CA SER A 181 -16.65 15.97 -3.86
C SER A 181 -18.06 16.20 -3.31
N GLY A 182 -19.08 15.96 -4.14
CA GLY A 182 -20.50 16.04 -3.76
C GLY A 182 -21.09 14.77 -3.14
N PHE A 183 -20.32 13.69 -2.99
CA PHE A 183 -20.86 12.43 -2.46
C PHE A 183 -21.14 12.55 -0.96
N ASP A 184 -22.41 12.37 -0.57
CA ASP A 184 -22.77 12.04 0.81
C ASP A 184 -22.46 10.57 1.08
N THR A 185 -21.47 10.33 1.93
CA THR A 185 -20.99 8.99 2.30
C THR A 185 -21.39 8.59 3.73
N SER A 186 -22.22 9.39 4.40
CA SER A 186 -22.59 9.22 5.82
C SER A 186 -23.34 7.93 6.16
N ASN A 187 -23.83 7.21 5.15
CA ASN A 187 -24.48 5.90 5.25
C ASN A 187 -23.64 4.74 4.69
N VAL A 188 -22.48 5.01 4.10
CA VAL A 188 -21.64 3.99 3.47
C VAL A 188 -20.95 3.15 4.54
N THR A 189 -20.97 1.83 4.34
CA THR A 189 -20.32 0.85 5.23
C THR A 189 -19.18 0.10 4.55
N ASP A 190 -19.17 0.07 3.21
CA ASP A 190 -18.19 -0.65 2.39
C ASP A 190 -17.65 0.25 1.27
N MET A 191 -16.35 0.57 1.34
CA MET A 191 -15.59 1.32 0.34
C MET A 191 -14.44 0.48 -0.25
N GLY A 192 -14.47 -0.85 -0.03
CA GLY A 192 -13.40 -1.75 -0.45
C GLY A 192 -13.10 -1.63 -1.94
N GLY A 193 -11.87 -1.28 -2.29
CA GLY A 193 -11.41 -1.17 -3.67
C GLY A 193 -12.10 -0.08 -4.52
N MET A 194 -12.79 0.90 -3.92
CA MET A 194 -13.62 1.89 -4.63
C MET A 194 -12.89 2.54 -5.82
N PHE A 195 -11.62 2.91 -5.65
CA PHE A 195 -10.78 3.52 -6.69
C PHE A 195 -9.61 2.63 -7.12
N SER A 196 -9.65 1.34 -6.78
CA SER A 196 -8.54 0.43 -7.06
C SER A 196 -8.23 0.37 -8.55
N THR A 197 -6.97 0.64 -8.89
CA THR A 197 -6.40 0.61 -10.23
C THR A 197 -6.95 1.69 -11.17
N CYS A 198 -7.37 2.84 -10.64
CA CYS A 198 -7.55 4.08 -11.39
C CYS A 198 -6.18 4.70 -11.74
N ARG A 199 -5.49 4.11 -12.72
CA ARG A 199 -4.06 4.36 -12.99
C ARG A 199 -3.74 5.78 -13.46
N GLU A 200 -4.59 6.39 -14.29
CA GLU A 200 -4.38 7.74 -14.86
C GLU A 200 -4.94 8.88 -13.99
N LEU A 201 -5.58 8.55 -12.86
CA LEU A 201 -6.14 9.54 -11.95
C LEU A 201 -5.01 10.31 -11.25
N LYS A 202 -4.93 11.62 -11.49
CA LYS A 202 -3.82 12.46 -10.99
C LYS A 202 -4.08 13.09 -9.62
N SER A 203 -5.35 13.36 -9.34
CA SER A 203 -5.84 13.97 -8.11
C SER A 203 -7.24 13.45 -7.84
N LEU A 204 -7.59 13.35 -6.56
CA LEU A 204 -8.92 12.96 -6.11
C LEU A 204 -9.21 13.69 -4.81
N ASP A 205 -10.34 14.40 -4.76
CA ASP A 205 -10.80 15.06 -3.54
C ASP A 205 -11.75 14.11 -2.79
N VAL A 206 -11.28 13.60 -1.65
CA VAL A 206 -12.06 12.76 -0.73
C VAL A 206 -12.25 13.44 0.63
N THR A 207 -11.93 14.73 0.74
CA THR A 207 -11.94 15.44 2.02
C THR A 207 -13.35 15.58 2.62
N GLY A 208 -14.38 15.56 1.77
CA GLY A 208 -15.79 15.57 2.18
C GLY A 208 -16.36 14.21 2.62
N PHE A 209 -15.59 13.12 2.56
CA PHE A 209 -16.10 11.79 2.92
C PHE A 209 -16.34 11.66 4.43
N ASP A 210 -17.53 11.23 4.81
CA ASP A 210 -17.89 10.83 6.17
C ASP A 210 -17.72 9.31 6.31
N THR A 211 -16.56 8.90 6.83
CA THR A 211 -16.23 7.46 6.92
C THR A 211 -16.60 6.84 8.27
N ARG A 212 -17.33 7.53 9.14
CA ARG A 212 -17.61 7.07 10.52
C ARG A 212 -18.33 5.72 10.59
N LYS A 213 -19.07 5.32 9.55
CA LYS A 213 -19.75 4.02 9.46
C LYS A 213 -19.01 2.99 8.61
N VAL A 214 -17.90 3.37 7.98
CA VAL A 214 -17.15 2.49 7.08
C VAL A 214 -16.40 1.45 7.89
N THR A 215 -16.58 0.19 7.53
CA THR A 215 -15.91 -0.96 8.16
C THR A 215 -14.87 -1.60 7.25
N LYS A 216 -14.99 -1.39 5.93
CA LYS A 216 -14.13 -2.00 4.91
C LYS A 216 -13.47 -0.95 4.03
N MET A 217 -12.15 -0.85 4.11
CA MET A 217 -11.32 0.04 3.28
C MET A 217 -10.17 -0.68 2.55
N TYR A 218 -10.19 -2.02 2.54
CA TYR A 218 -9.18 -2.82 1.83
C TYR A 218 -9.12 -2.40 0.35
N ASP A 219 -7.92 -2.41 -0.24
CA ASP A 219 -7.67 -2.05 -1.64
C ASP A 219 -8.13 -0.65 -2.10
N MET A 220 -8.65 0.24 -1.22
CA MET A 220 -9.40 1.44 -1.65
C MET A 220 -8.70 2.28 -2.74
N PHE A 221 -7.38 2.46 -2.62
CA PHE A 221 -6.53 3.16 -3.59
C PHE A 221 -5.43 2.27 -4.20
N LEU A 222 -5.55 0.94 -4.12
CA LEU A 222 -4.59 0.00 -4.66
C LEU A 222 -4.26 0.33 -6.12
N ALA A 223 -2.98 0.47 -6.47
CA ALA A 223 -2.47 0.71 -7.82
C ALA A 223 -2.99 2.00 -8.50
N CYS A 224 -3.35 3.03 -7.71
CA CYS A 224 -3.55 4.40 -8.20
C CYS A 224 -2.21 5.07 -8.53
N ILE A 225 -1.50 4.54 -9.53
CA ILE A 225 -0.11 4.95 -9.84
C ILE A 225 0.05 6.44 -10.21
N GLY A 226 -1.02 7.07 -10.71
CA GLY A 226 -1.03 8.48 -11.13
C GLY A 226 -1.21 9.48 -9.99
N LEU A 227 -1.69 9.05 -8.81
CA LEU A 227 -1.88 9.92 -7.66
C LEU A 227 -0.52 10.32 -7.08
N THR A 228 -0.26 11.63 -7.00
CA THR A 228 0.99 12.18 -6.44
C THR A 228 0.85 12.66 -5.00
N SER A 229 -0.38 13.01 -4.61
CA SER A 229 -0.82 13.39 -3.27
C SER A 229 -2.27 12.93 -3.08
N LEU A 230 -2.63 12.61 -1.84
CA LEU A 230 -3.99 12.26 -1.45
C LEU A 230 -4.21 12.76 -0.01
N ASP A 231 -5.28 13.52 0.21
CA ASP A 231 -5.67 13.98 1.54
C ASP A 231 -6.71 13.03 2.12
N VAL A 232 -6.30 12.26 3.13
CA VAL A 232 -7.16 11.33 3.88
C VAL A 232 -7.35 11.78 5.34
N SER A 233 -7.09 13.05 5.64
CA SER A 233 -7.13 13.57 7.02
C SER A 233 -8.53 13.57 7.64
N SER A 234 -9.59 13.53 6.81
CA SER A 234 -10.99 13.43 7.24
C SER A 234 -11.44 12.02 7.60
N PHE A 235 -10.63 11.00 7.31
CA PHE A 235 -11.05 9.61 7.49
C PHE A 235 -11.08 9.24 8.97
N ASP A 236 -12.28 8.96 9.46
CA ASP A 236 -12.48 8.18 10.68
C ASP A 236 -12.32 6.70 10.33
N THR A 237 -11.26 6.07 10.84
CA THR A 237 -10.96 4.65 10.63
C THR A 237 -11.24 3.79 11.86
N SER A 238 -11.88 4.33 12.89
CA SER A 238 -12.09 3.65 14.18
C SER A 238 -12.92 2.37 14.07
N ASN A 239 -13.72 2.21 13.02
CA ASN A 239 -14.53 1.01 12.78
C ASN A 239 -13.94 0.05 11.73
N VAL A 240 -12.75 0.32 11.21
CA VAL A 240 -12.12 -0.48 10.15
C VAL A 240 -11.31 -1.63 10.73
N ASP A 241 -11.59 -2.86 10.30
CA ASP A 241 -10.86 -4.06 10.72
C ASP A 241 -9.81 -4.54 9.69
N ASN A 242 -9.95 -4.13 8.43
CA ASN A 242 -9.09 -4.55 7.33
C ASN A 242 -8.65 -3.34 6.48
N MET A 243 -7.35 -3.05 6.55
CA MET A 243 -6.67 -2.00 5.77
C MET A 243 -5.68 -2.60 4.76
N SER A 244 -5.80 -3.90 4.47
CA SER A 244 -4.90 -4.57 3.54
C SER A 244 -4.89 -3.87 2.18
N GLN A 245 -3.69 -3.66 1.64
CA GLN A 245 -3.44 -3.07 0.33
C GLN A 245 -4.02 -1.66 0.08
N MET A 246 -4.52 -0.95 1.11
CA MET A 246 -5.26 0.31 0.95
C MET A 246 -4.53 1.34 0.06
N PHE A 247 -3.20 1.45 0.18
CA PHE A 247 -2.36 2.32 -0.63
C PHE A 247 -1.28 1.57 -1.41
N SER A 248 -1.42 0.25 -1.58
CA SER A 248 -0.42 -0.58 -2.27
C SER A 248 -0.24 -0.14 -3.72
N ALA A 249 0.98 -0.18 -4.24
CA ALA A 249 1.35 0.20 -5.60
C ALA A 249 0.95 1.63 -6.02
N CYS A 250 0.76 2.55 -5.06
CA CYS A 250 0.62 3.98 -5.32
C CYS A 250 1.99 4.61 -5.67
N ASN A 251 2.55 4.22 -6.81
CA ASN A 251 3.93 4.54 -7.19
C ASN A 251 4.24 6.04 -7.28
N GLY A 252 3.23 6.86 -7.61
CA GLY A 252 3.37 8.31 -7.72
C GLY A 252 3.30 9.06 -6.39
N LEU A 253 2.82 8.42 -5.33
CA LEU A 253 2.47 9.08 -4.07
C LEU A 253 3.74 9.47 -3.31
N THR A 254 3.97 10.79 -3.18
CA THR A 254 5.19 11.34 -2.58
C THR A 254 5.05 11.65 -1.09
N LYS A 255 3.82 11.97 -0.67
CA LYS A 255 3.43 12.26 0.71
C LYS A 255 2.05 11.64 0.96
N LEU A 256 1.89 11.06 2.14
CA LEU A 256 0.63 10.58 2.66
C LEU A 256 0.60 10.85 4.16
N ASP A 257 -0.42 11.55 4.63
CA ASP A 257 -0.62 11.80 6.06
C ASP A 257 -1.62 10.79 6.59
N VAL A 258 -1.13 9.82 7.39
CA VAL A 258 -1.94 8.82 8.09
C VAL A 258 -1.94 9.02 9.60
N SER A 259 -1.48 10.19 10.07
CA SER A 259 -1.37 10.47 11.50
C SER A 259 -2.75 10.49 12.19
N GLY A 260 -3.83 10.77 11.46
CA GLY A 260 -5.20 10.74 12.00
C GLY A 260 -5.84 9.35 12.12
N PHE A 261 -5.18 8.28 11.64
CA PHE A 261 -5.81 6.95 11.58
C PHE A 261 -5.88 6.31 12.98
N ASP A 262 -7.10 5.98 13.41
CA ASP A 262 -7.32 5.04 14.50
C ASP A 262 -7.24 3.61 13.94
N THR A 263 -6.20 2.88 14.31
CA THR A 263 -5.96 1.50 13.87
C THR A 263 -6.23 0.46 14.96
N SER A 264 -6.84 0.87 16.08
CA SER A 264 -7.02 0.01 17.25
C SER A 264 -7.89 -1.23 17.00
N ASN A 265 -8.76 -1.21 15.99
CA ASN A 265 -9.59 -2.35 15.59
C ASN A 265 -9.05 -3.14 14.39
N VAL A 266 -7.92 -2.73 13.80
CA VAL A 266 -7.38 -3.35 12.59
C VAL A 266 -6.73 -4.70 12.90
N GLU A 267 -7.13 -5.74 12.17
CA GLU A 267 -6.57 -7.09 12.25
C GLU A 267 -5.61 -7.39 11.08
N ASP A 268 -5.86 -6.85 9.87
CA ASP A 268 -5.04 -7.05 8.67
C ASP A 268 -4.48 -5.74 8.09
N MET A 269 -3.16 -5.59 8.10
CA MET A 269 -2.39 -4.49 7.49
C MET A 269 -1.49 -4.97 6.33
N GLY A 270 -1.75 -6.17 5.81
CA GLY A 270 -0.98 -6.78 4.74
C GLY A 270 -0.91 -5.86 3.52
N ASN A 271 0.31 -5.60 3.04
CA ASN A 271 0.61 -4.77 1.90
C ASN A 271 0.10 -3.31 1.97
N MET A 272 -0.29 -2.78 3.14
CA MET A 272 -0.94 -1.46 3.24
C MET A 272 -0.23 -0.35 2.45
N PHE A 273 1.11 -0.30 2.50
CA PHE A 273 1.95 0.66 1.77
C PHE A 273 2.88 -0.01 0.74
N CYS A 274 2.69 -1.30 0.44
CA CYS A 274 3.59 -2.08 -0.42
C CYS A 274 3.76 -1.41 -1.78
N ASN A 275 4.98 -1.41 -2.31
CA ASN A 275 5.34 -0.90 -3.63
C ASN A 275 5.01 0.60 -3.80
N CYS A 276 5.27 1.41 -2.77
CA CYS A 276 5.21 2.87 -2.84
C CYS A 276 6.63 3.48 -2.84
N PRO A 277 7.40 3.38 -3.94
CA PRO A 277 8.79 3.82 -3.99
C PRO A 277 9.00 5.34 -3.88
N ALA A 278 7.96 6.15 -4.15
CA ALA A 278 8.03 7.61 -4.06
C ALA A 278 7.79 8.16 -2.64
N LEU A 279 7.25 7.35 -1.72
CA LEU A 279 7.10 7.75 -0.32
C LEU A 279 8.48 7.83 0.35
N THR A 280 8.76 8.98 0.95
CA THR A 280 10.06 9.26 1.60
C THR A 280 10.01 9.24 3.12
N SER A 281 8.81 9.44 3.69
CA SER A 281 8.52 9.40 5.12
C SER A 281 7.07 8.96 5.34
N LEU A 282 6.81 8.38 6.52
CA LEU A 282 5.49 8.03 7.02
C LEU A 282 5.46 8.28 8.52
N ASP A 283 4.50 9.08 8.99
CA ASP A 283 4.24 9.25 10.42
C ASP A 283 3.27 8.16 10.87
N LEU A 284 3.75 7.25 11.72
CA LEU A 284 3.00 6.11 12.25
C LEU A 284 2.74 6.25 13.75
N SER A 285 2.96 7.43 14.34
CA SER A 285 2.97 7.64 15.79
C SER A 285 1.64 7.34 16.50
N ASN A 286 0.52 7.35 15.78
CA ASN A 286 -0.81 7.02 16.31
C ASN A 286 -1.26 5.58 15.98
N PHE A 287 -0.41 4.75 15.36
CA PHE A 287 -0.79 3.38 15.06
C PHE A 287 -0.87 2.53 16.34
N ASP A 288 -1.98 1.81 16.50
CA ASP A 288 -2.21 0.83 17.55
C ASP A 288 -2.32 -0.56 16.93
N THR A 289 -1.21 -1.30 16.88
CA THR A 289 -1.14 -2.59 16.19
C THR A 289 -1.45 -3.79 17.07
N ARG A 290 -1.96 -3.59 18.30
CA ARG A 290 -2.16 -4.67 19.29
C ARG A 290 -3.11 -5.79 18.84
N ASN A 291 -3.96 -5.50 17.86
CA ASN A 291 -4.92 -6.45 17.29
C ASN A 291 -4.50 -7.03 15.95
N VAL A 292 -3.42 -6.50 15.34
CA VAL A 292 -2.95 -6.90 14.03
C VAL A 292 -2.35 -8.31 14.10
N ASP A 293 -2.83 -9.20 13.23
CA ASP A 293 -2.27 -10.55 13.09
C ASP A 293 -1.51 -10.77 11.77
N ASN A 294 -1.68 -9.87 10.79
CA ASN A 294 -1.05 -9.92 9.48
C ASN A 294 -0.40 -8.58 9.09
N MET A 295 0.93 -8.59 8.92
CA MET A 295 1.75 -7.46 8.44
C MET A 295 2.57 -7.84 7.18
N HIS A 296 2.12 -8.87 6.44
CA HIS A 296 2.79 -9.33 5.22
C HIS A 296 3.06 -8.15 4.27
N SER A 297 4.32 -7.94 3.91
CA SER A 297 4.74 -6.92 2.94
C SER A 297 4.27 -5.49 3.24
N MET A 298 3.94 -5.15 4.49
CA MET A 298 3.33 -3.85 4.83
C MET A 298 4.07 -2.65 4.24
N PHE A 299 5.41 -2.68 4.22
CA PHE A 299 6.28 -1.65 3.63
C PHE A 299 7.12 -2.18 2.46
N GLY A 300 6.86 -3.41 1.99
CA GLY A 300 7.67 -4.05 0.96
C GLY A 300 7.79 -3.15 -0.28
N LYS A 301 8.98 -3.00 -0.84
CA LYS A 301 9.31 -2.18 -2.03
C LYS A 301 9.07 -0.67 -1.85
N CYS A 302 8.95 -0.18 -0.62
CA CYS A 302 9.03 1.25 -0.31
C CYS A 302 10.50 1.74 -0.35
N SER A 303 11.12 1.76 -1.53
CA SER A 303 12.54 2.08 -1.68
C SER A 303 12.91 3.53 -1.33
N GLY A 304 11.93 4.43 -1.32
CA GLY A 304 12.12 5.84 -0.96
C GLY A 304 12.19 6.11 0.55
N LEU A 305 11.70 5.19 1.39
CA LEU A 305 11.77 5.33 2.84
C LEU A 305 13.22 5.21 3.31
N THR A 306 13.69 6.22 4.04
CA THR A 306 15.07 6.25 4.60
C THR A 306 15.11 6.05 6.10
N GLU A 307 13.98 6.32 6.77
CA GLU A 307 13.72 6.08 8.18
C GLU A 307 12.28 5.60 8.35
N LEU A 308 12.03 4.88 9.44
CA LEU A 308 10.72 4.39 9.82
C LEU A 308 10.67 4.25 11.34
N ASP A 309 9.83 5.04 12.01
CA ASP A 309 9.60 4.90 13.44
C ASP A 309 8.55 3.82 13.68
N LEU A 310 8.98 2.73 14.33
CA LEU A 310 8.16 1.57 14.68
C LEU A 310 8.00 1.44 16.20
N SER A 311 8.33 2.47 16.97
CA SER A 311 8.36 2.41 18.44
C SER A 311 6.99 2.12 19.06
N VAL A 312 5.89 2.45 18.38
CA VAL A 312 4.52 2.19 18.85
C VAL A 312 3.97 0.82 18.48
N PHE A 313 4.69 0.05 17.64
CA PHE A 313 4.20 -1.24 17.16
C PHE A 313 4.22 -2.30 18.27
N ASP A 314 3.05 -2.83 18.60
CA ASP A 314 2.87 -4.08 19.32
C ASP A 314 2.65 -5.21 18.31
N THR A 315 3.63 -6.12 18.18
CA THR A 315 3.54 -7.26 17.26
C THR A 315 3.20 -8.56 17.96
N SER A 316 2.77 -8.53 19.23
CA SER A 316 2.54 -9.73 20.03
C SER A 316 1.47 -10.66 19.48
N LYS A 317 0.55 -10.17 18.64
CA LYS A 317 -0.45 -11.01 17.95
C LYS A 317 -0.09 -11.36 16.51
N VAL A 318 0.98 -10.78 15.95
CA VAL A 318 1.33 -10.95 14.55
C VAL A 318 1.77 -12.38 14.28
N LYS A 319 1.13 -13.00 13.29
CA LYS A 319 1.39 -14.35 12.79
C LYS A 319 2.15 -14.34 11.48
N ASN A 320 2.06 -13.25 10.70
CA ASN A 320 2.70 -13.13 9.39
C ASN A 320 3.43 -11.80 9.20
N MET A 321 4.74 -11.85 8.95
CA MET A 321 5.61 -10.72 8.61
C MET A 321 6.43 -11.00 7.33
N ASP A 322 6.00 -11.96 6.50
CA ASP A 322 6.66 -12.26 5.24
C ASP A 322 6.82 -10.99 4.40
N PHE A 323 8.01 -10.73 3.88
CA PHE A 323 8.34 -9.59 3.02
C PHE A 323 8.14 -8.19 3.63
N MET A 324 7.91 -8.04 4.95
CA MET A 324 7.49 -6.78 5.57
C MET A 324 8.31 -5.54 5.14
N PHE A 325 9.64 -5.68 5.02
CA PHE A 325 10.56 -4.63 4.57
C PHE A 325 11.27 -4.98 3.24
N SER A 326 10.84 -6.03 2.54
CA SER A 326 11.49 -6.54 1.34
C SER A 326 11.58 -5.45 0.27
N GLY A 327 12.78 -5.01 -0.12
CA GLY A 327 12.99 -3.97 -1.12
C GLY A 327 12.93 -2.54 -0.58
N CYS A 328 12.89 -2.35 0.74
CA CYS A 328 13.14 -1.05 1.38
C CYS A 328 14.64 -0.68 1.30
N SER A 329 15.13 -0.44 0.08
CA SER A 329 16.56 -0.27 -0.19
C SER A 329 17.18 0.97 0.46
N GLY A 330 16.38 1.98 0.83
CA GLY A 330 16.84 3.23 1.46
C GLY A 330 16.94 3.18 2.99
N LEU A 331 16.38 2.15 3.65
CA LEU A 331 16.42 2.05 5.11
C LEU A 331 17.83 1.69 5.60
N LYS A 332 18.39 2.51 6.48
CA LYS A 332 19.74 2.31 7.06
C LYS A 332 19.71 1.62 8.42
N THR A 333 18.69 1.93 9.20
CA THR A 333 18.48 1.42 10.56
C THR A 333 17.05 0.94 10.69
N LEU A 334 16.87 -0.19 11.36
CA LEU A 334 15.57 -0.65 11.83
C LEU A 334 15.64 -0.89 13.34
N ASP A 335 14.80 -0.18 14.09
CA ASP A 335 14.58 -0.45 15.50
C ASP A 335 13.37 -1.39 15.66
N LEU A 336 13.66 -2.64 15.98
CA LEU A 336 12.68 -3.70 16.22
C LEU A 336 12.70 -4.10 17.70
N SER A 337 13.11 -3.19 18.60
CA SER A 337 13.24 -3.48 20.03
C SER A 337 11.92 -3.81 20.72
N ASN A 338 10.79 -3.34 20.17
CA ASN A 338 9.45 -3.61 20.69
C ASN A 338 8.76 -4.82 20.01
N PHE A 339 9.38 -5.42 18.99
CA PHE A 339 8.78 -6.55 18.27
C PHE A 339 8.83 -7.82 19.11
N ASP A 340 7.69 -8.49 19.17
CA ASP A 340 7.47 -9.83 19.72
C ASP A 340 7.25 -10.81 18.56
N THR A 341 8.21 -11.71 18.33
CA THR A 341 8.16 -12.68 17.23
C THR A 341 7.69 -14.07 17.67
N SER A 342 7.20 -14.21 18.91
CA SER A 342 6.82 -15.51 19.48
C SER A 342 5.69 -16.22 18.70
N ASN A 343 4.77 -15.44 18.12
CA ASN A 343 3.66 -15.96 17.31
C ASN A 343 3.96 -16.09 15.81
N VAL A 344 5.05 -15.49 15.32
CA VAL A 344 5.54 -15.67 13.95
C VAL A 344 6.30 -17.00 13.83
N TYR A 345 6.95 -17.42 14.92
CA TYR A 345 7.74 -18.63 15.00
C TYR A 345 6.96 -19.76 15.68
N VAL A 346 6.00 -20.37 14.96
CA VAL A 346 5.28 -21.55 15.46
C VAL A 346 6.09 -22.81 15.15
N GLY A 347 6.49 -23.54 16.19
CA GLY A 347 7.42 -24.65 16.12
C GLY A 347 7.08 -25.74 15.09
N ASN A 348 8.14 -26.33 14.52
CA ASN A 348 8.20 -27.58 13.75
C ASN A 348 7.72 -27.63 12.29
N PHE A 349 7.57 -26.49 11.59
CA PHE A 349 7.41 -26.54 10.12
C PHE A 349 8.41 -25.64 9.39
N SER A 350 8.89 -26.15 8.26
CA SER A 350 9.86 -25.56 7.33
C SER A 350 9.44 -24.22 6.68
N PHE A 351 8.49 -23.48 7.26
CA PHE A 351 7.98 -22.22 6.75
C PHE A 351 7.81 -21.21 7.89
N SER A 352 8.90 -20.51 8.21
CA SER A 352 8.85 -19.28 9.01
C SER A 352 8.02 -18.23 8.25
N ARG A 353 7.00 -17.64 8.88
CA ARG A 353 6.25 -16.49 8.33
C ARG A 353 6.99 -15.15 8.50
N MET A 354 8.30 -15.23 8.26
CA MET A 354 9.28 -14.12 8.22
C MET A 354 10.15 -14.25 6.96
N THR A 355 9.64 -14.93 5.93
CA THR A 355 10.34 -15.19 4.68
C THR A 355 10.60 -13.89 3.94
N SER A 356 11.84 -13.70 3.49
CA SER A 356 12.31 -12.55 2.72
C SER A 356 12.01 -11.18 3.36
N MET A 357 11.82 -11.12 4.68
CA MET A 357 11.47 -9.90 5.41
C MET A 357 12.41 -8.72 5.11
N PHE A 358 13.70 -8.99 4.92
CA PHE A 358 14.75 -8.00 4.65
C PHE A 358 15.38 -8.13 3.25
N ASP A 359 14.76 -8.91 2.35
CA ASP A 359 15.32 -9.12 1.01
C ASP A 359 15.51 -7.78 0.31
N SER A 360 16.63 -7.59 -0.38
CA SER A 360 16.95 -6.36 -1.10
C SER A 360 16.95 -5.06 -0.25
N CYS A 361 17.12 -5.15 1.08
CA CYS A 361 17.38 -3.98 1.96
C CYS A 361 18.85 -3.55 1.87
N SER A 362 19.28 -3.02 0.73
CA SER A 362 20.71 -2.83 0.41
C SER A 362 21.47 -1.83 1.30
N GLU A 363 20.82 -0.81 1.85
CA GLU A 363 21.47 0.17 2.75
C GLU A 363 21.40 -0.21 4.23
N LEU A 364 20.69 -1.28 4.59
CA LEU A 364 20.46 -1.68 5.96
C LEU A 364 21.75 -2.15 6.61
N ASN A 365 22.22 -1.38 7.60
CA ASN A 365 23.50 -1.60 8.26
C ASN A 365 23.40 -1.61 9.79
N THR A 366 22.24 -1.28 10.37
CA THR A 366 21.99 -1.35 11.81
C THR A 366 20.61 -1.96 12.07
N ILE A 367 20.55 -2.92 12.99
CA ILE A 367 19.28 -3.49 13.49
C ILE A 367 19.34 -3.51 15.02
N ILE A 368 18.28 -3.06 15.67
CA ILE A 368 18.12 -3.12 17.12
C ILE A 368 17.03 -4.15 17.42
N LEU A 369 17.36 -5.15 18.25
CA LEU A 369 16.46 -6.25 18.59
C LEU A 369 16.14 -6.25 20.08
N GLY A 370 14.88 -6.53 20.39
CA GLY A 370 14.36 -6.65 21.75
C GLY A 370 14.44 -8.07 22.30
N GLU A 371 14.10 -8.24 23.57
CA GLU A 371 14.17 -9.53 24.26
C GLU A 371 13.23 -10.58 23.65
N LYS A 372 12.12 -10.15 23.06
CA LYS A 372 11.12 -11.01 22.44
C LYS A 372 11.35 -11.26 20.94
N TYR A 373 12.42 -10.71 20.38
CA TYR A 373 12.86 -10.98 19.02
C TYR A 373 13.99 -12.01 19.07
N ALA A 374 13.65 -13.30 19.03
CA ALA A 374 14.61 -14.37 19.32
C ALA A 374 15.58 -14.68 18.17
N ILE A 375 15.13 -14.58 16.92
CA ILE A 375 15.90 -15.02 15.76
C ILE A 375 15.56 -14.22 14.50
N ILE A 376 16.60 -13.84 13.74
CA ILE A 376 16.50 -13.53 12.30
C ILE A 376 17.02 -14.76 11.56
N PRO A 377 16.15 -15.62 11.00
CA PRO A 377 16.59 -16.81 10.27
C PRO A 377 17.09 -16.45 8.87
N ALA A 378 17.92 -17.31 8.27
CA ALA A 378 18.43 -17.09 6.90
C ALA A 378 17.32 -16.87 5.86
N VAL A 379 16.15 -17.51 6.03
CA VAL A 379 14.98 -17.31 5.15
C VAL A 379 14.44 -15.89 5.17
N ALA A 380 14.73 -15.08 6.20
CA ALA A 380 14.40 -13.66 6.25
C ALA A 380 15.24 -12.79 5.31
N LYS A 381 16.31 -13.37 4.72
CA LYS A 381 17.18 -12.77 3.71
C LYS A 381 17.80 -11.43 4.12
N LEU A 382 18.25 -11.33 5.38
CA LEU A 382 19.04 -10.18 5.84
C LEU A 382 20.35 -10.11 5.04
N PRO A 383 20.65 -9.01 4.31
CA PRO A 383 21.87 -8.91 3.52
C PRO A 383 23.12 -9.12 4.38
N LYS A 384 23.96 -10.07 3.98
CA LYS A 384 25.15 -10.45 4.76
C LYS A 384 26.23 -9.37 4.75
N GLY A 385 26.51 -8.78 3.58
CA GLY A 385 27.69 -7.91 3.39
C GLY A 385 28.97 -8.62 3.82
N ASP A 386 29.83 -7.92 4.58
CA ASP A 386 31.04 -8.49 5.20
C ASP A 386 30.75 -9.23 6.53
N GLY A 387 29.47 -9.40 6.89
CA GLY A 387 28.99 -10.00 8.12
C GLY A 387 28.30 -9.00 9.05
N TRP A 388 27.76 -9.47 10.16
CA TRP A 388 27.14 -8.63 11.21
C TRP A 388 27.85 -8.84 12.54
N VAL A 389 27.89 -7.82 13.40
CA VAL A 389 28.45 -7.91 14.75
C VAL A 389 27.48 -7.36 15.78
N ASN A 390 27.41 -8.00 16.94
CA ASN A 390 26.76 -7.40 18.12
C ASN A 390 27.69 -6.29 18.66
N THR A 391 27.15 -5.11 18.92
CA THR A 391 27.94 -3.97 19.44
C THR A 391 28.58 -4.25 20.81
N LYS A 392 28.06 -5.20 21.58
CA LYS A 392 28.66 -5.67 22.85
C LYS A 392 29.83 -6.64 22.64
N SER A 393 29.94 -7.25 21.45
CA SER A 393 30.98 -8.22 21.08
C SER A 393 31.48 -7.97 19.64
N PRO A 394 32.11 -6.82 19.36
CA PRO A 394 32.41 -6.37 17.99
C PRO A 394 33.47 -7.21 17.25
N SER A 395 34.20 -8.06 17.97
CA SER A 395 35.17 -9.01 17.39
C SER A 395 34.55 -10.32 16.91
N THR A 396 33.28 -10.57 17.20
CA THR A 396 32.58 -11.80 16.83
C THR A 396 31.68 -11.53 15.63
N ILE A 397 32.15 -11.91 14.44
CA ILE A 397 31.36 -11.83 13.21
C ILE A 397 30.32 -12.95 13.23
N ILE A 398 29.05 -12.56 13.19
CA ILE A 398 27.90 -13.44 13.10
C ILE A 398 27.80 -13.93 11.67
N SER A 399 27.79 -15.25 11.52
CA SER A 399 27.71 -15.94 10.24
C SER A 399 26.26 -16.17 9.80
N GLY A 400 26.09 -16.52 8.54
CA GLY A 400 24.86 -17.02 7.95
C GLY A 400 25.23 -17.89 6.76
N ASP A 401 24.37 -17.99 5.76
CA ASP A 401 24.72 -18.70 4.52
C ASP A 401 25.66 -17.85 3.63
N GLU A 402 25.87 -18.25 2.37
CA GLU A 402 26.73 -17.50 1.45
C GLU A 402 26.23 -16.07 1.17
N LYS A 403 24.92 -15.83 1.24
CA LYS A 403 24.26 -14.58 0.81
C LYS A 403 23.61 -13.79 1.96
N PHE A 404 23.12 -14.47 2.98
CA PHE A 404 22.27 -13.90 4.01
C PHE A 404 22.79 -14.18 5.43
N ALA A 405 22.65 -13.19 6.30
CA ALA A 405 22.99 -13.32 7.71
C ALA A 405 21.90 -14.07 8.49
N SER A 406 22.29 -14.78 9.54
CA SER A 406 21.38 -15.40 10.50
C SER A 406 21.76 -14.95 11.90
N ILE A 407 20.84 -14.35 12.64
CA ILE A 407 21.11 -13.80 13.98
C ILE A 407 20.28 -14.55 15.00
N VAL A 408 20.92 -15.15 15.99
CA VAL A 408 20.28 -15.58 17.24
C VAL A 408 20.48 -14.47 18.26
N ASN A 409 19.40 -14.04 18.90
CA ASN A 409 19.40 -12.90 19.80
C ASN A 409 19.00 -13.32 21.23
N GLU A 410 19.82 -12.89 22.20
CA GLU A 410 19.57 -13.09 23.63
C GLU A 410 19.53 -11.73 24.34
N GLY A 411 18.33 -11.31 24.74
CA GLY A 411 18.10 -10.01 25.37
C GLY A 411 18.05 -8.84 24.37
N LYS A 412 18.27 -7.62 24.87
CA LYS A 412 18.30 -6.41 24.04
C LYS A 412 19.68 -6.19 23.43
N ASN A 413 19.79 -6.19 22.11
CA ASN A 413 21.06 -6.04 21.41
C ASN A 413 20.96 -5.12 20.20
N THR A 414 22.09 -4.51 19.85
CA THR A 414 22.26 -3.77 18.60
C THR A 414 23.24 -4.54 17.73
N TYR A 415 22.84 -4.81 16.50
CA TYR A 415 23.65 -5.44 15.49
C TYR A 415 24.00 -4.42 14.41
N LYS A 416 25.25 -4.44 13.95
CA LYS A 416 25.72 -3.60 12.86
C LYS A 416 26.42 -4.43 11.80
N GLN A 417 26.33 -4.03 10.54
CA GLN A 417 27.20 -4.60 9.51
C GLN A 417 28.66 -4.43 9.94
N TYR A 418 29.40 -5.53 9.80
CA TYR A 418 30.82 -5.55 10.07
C TYR A 418 31.52 -4.60 9.10
N ALA A 419 32.27 -3.66 9.66
CA ALA A 419 33.20 -2.85 8.91
C ALA A 419 34.59 -3.20 9.43
N ALA A 420 35.42 -3.79 8.58
CA ALA A 420 36.79 -4.13 8.95
C ALA A 420 37.50 -2.89 9.50
N ILE A 421 38.01 -2.98 10.72
CA ILE A 421 38.86 -1.94 11.28
C ILE A 421 40.16 -1.97 10.49
N THR A 422 40.40 -0.97 9.65
CA THR A 422 41.59 -0.86 8.79
C THR A 422 42.65 0.09 9.37
N TYR A 423 42.46 0.55 10.60
CA TYR A 423 43.35 1.50 11.27
C TYR A 423 43.53 1.15 12.75
N PRO A 424 44.67 1.51 13.37
CA PRO A 424 44.93 1.26 14.78
C PRO A 424 43.92 1.89 15.73
N THR A 425 43.42 1.11 16.69
CA THR A 425 42.54 1.55 17.79
C THR A 425 43.24 1.38 19.14
N ASN A 426 42.63 1.90 20.22
CA ASN A 426 43.15 1.83 21.59
C ASN A 426 44.62 2.30 21.74
N ILE A 427 44.96 3.39 21.04
CA ILE A 427 46.31 3.97 21.08
C ILE A 427 46.60 4.51 22.48
N LYS A 428 47.54 3.87 23.18
CA LYS A 428 48.06 4.29 24.48
C LYS A 428 49.39 5.01 24.29
N VAL A 429 49.61 6.04 25.10
CA VAL A 429 50.79 6.89 25.06
C VAL A 429 51.49 6.85 26.41
N ALA A 430 52.75 6.43 26.42
CA ALA A 430 53.61 6.42 27.60
C ALA A 430 54.81 7.34 27.38
N TYR A 431 55.09 8.22 28.35
CA TYR A 431 56.21 9.15 28.28
C TYR A 431 57.36 8.69 29.17
N SER A 432 58.60 8.85 28.71
CA SER A 432 59.80 8.63 29.48
C SER A 432 60.52 9.96 29.70
N GLU A 433 60.47 10.48 30.94
CA GLU A 433 61.19 11.70 31.36
C GLU A 433 62.70 11.54 31.20
N LYS A 434 63.25 10.38 31.59
CA LYS A 434 64.69 10.08 31.53
C LYS A 434 65.29 10.21 30.12
N TYR A 435 64.50 9.90 29.08
CA TYR A 435 64.99 9.88 27.69
C TYR A 435 64.31 10.91 26.80
N HIS A 436 63.36 11.68 27.36
CA HIS A 436 62.44 12.55 26.62
C HIS A 436 61.86 11.85 25.37
N GLN A 437 61.32 10.65 25.56
CA GLN A 437 60.75 9.79 24.51
C GLN A 437 59.28 9.47 24.77
N VAL A 438 58.54 9.24 23.69
CA VAL A 438 57.16 8.78 23.75
C VAL A 438 57.07 7.39 23.14
N ARG A 439 56.45 6.47 23.86
CA ARG A 439 56.06 5.15 23.36
C ARG A 439 54.56 5.13 23.08
N PHE A 440 54.21 4.70 21.88
CA PHE A 440 52.85 4.42 21.45
C PHE A 440 52.66 2.92 21.40
N THR A 441 51.52 2.44 21.91
CA THR A 441 51.08 1.04 21.75
C THR A 441 49.62 1.03 21.29
N TRP A 442 49.25 0.11 20.42
CA TRP A 442 47.89 0.01 19.89
C TRP A 442 47.44 -1.45 19.77
N ASP A 443 46.15 -1.66 19.52
CA ASP A 443 45.63 -2.98 19.25
C ASP A 443 45.99 -3.43 17.83
N LYS A 444 46.26 -4.72 17.65
CA LYS A 444 46.59 -5.27 16.34
C LYS A 444 45.41 -5.10 15.38
N VAL A 445 45.70 -4.59 14.20
CA VAL A 445 44.76 -4.49 13.09
C VAL A 445 44.80 -5.79 12.29
N ASP A 446 43.65 -6.45 12.14
CA ASP A 446 43.57 -7.71 11.41
C ASP A 446 43.90 -7.52 9.93
N GLY A 447 44.72 -8.43 9.39
CA GLY A 447 45.24 -8.34 8.03
C GLY A 447 46.27 -7.23 7.80
N ALA A 448 46.68 -6.49 8.84
CA ALA A 448 47.73 -5.49 8.70
C ALA A 448 49.11 -6.14 8.62
N ASP A 449 49.86 -5.81 7.58
CA ASP A 449 51.23 -6.29 7.39
C ASP A 449 52.28 -5.26 7.82
N ARG A 450 51.90 -3.97 7.89
CA ARG A 450 52.75 -2.87 8.37
C ARG A 450 51.94 -1.78 9.06
N TYR A 451 52.64 -1.00 9.88
CA TYR A 451 52.17 0.25 10.47
C TYR A 451 53.10 1.41 10.14
N GLY A 452 52.51 2.60 10.08
CA GLY A 452 53.21 3.83 9.78
C GLY A 452 52.84 4.94 10.75
N ILE A 453 53.82 5.78 11.05
CA ILE A 453 53.70 6.92 11.97
C ILE A 453 53.84 8.19 11.16
N ALA A 454 52.88 9.09 11.27
CA ALA A 454 52.97 10.44 10.72
C ALA A 454 52.80 11.46 11.85
N VAL A 455 53.55 12.55 11.79
CA VAL A 455 53.50 13.65 12.77
C VAL A 455 53.08 14.92 12.05
N TYR A 456 52.16 15.68 12.65
CA TYR A 456 51.71 16.95 12.11
C TYR A 456 52.69 18.07 12.47
N LEU A 457 53.33 18.65 11.46
CA LEU A 457 54.39 19.66 11.61
C LEU A 457 54.18 20.78 10.58
N ALA A 458 54.19 22.03 11.05
CA ALA A 458 54.07 23.23 10.19
C ALA A 458 52.89 23.15 9.19
N GLY A 459 51.71 22.77 9.69
CA GLY A 459 50.49 22.72 8.89
C GLY A 459 50.33 21.46 8.00
N LYS A 460 51.29 20.53 8.01
CA LYS A 460 51.27 19.34 7.13
C LYS A 460 51.63 18.06 7.89
N TRP A 461 51.05 16.94 7.47
CA TRP A 461 51.43 15.61 7.95
C TRP A 461 52.75 15.17 7.33
N ARG A 462 53.68 14.69 8.16
CA ARG A 462 54.98 14.16 7.73
C ARG A 462 55.17 12.74 8.24
N ILE A 463 55.36 11.81 7.32
CA ILE A 463 55.66 10.41 7.61
C ILE A 463 57.03 10.32 8.30
N GLN A 464 57.08 9.67 9.45
CA GLN A 464 58.30 9.38 10.21
C GLN A 464 58.82 7.96 9.92
N THR A 465 57.92 6.98 9.82
CA THR A 465 58.26 5.59 9.47
C THR A 465 57.02 4.88 8.93
N GLN A 466 57.21 3.82 8.15
CA GLN A 466 56.15 2.99 7.53
C GLN A 466 56.46 1.49 7.56
N ASN A 467 57.52 1.09 8.28
CA ASN A 467 58.04 -0.28 8.27
C ASN A 467 57.89 -0.97 9.63
N ILE A 468 56.94 -0.51 10.46
CA ILE A 468 56.69 -1.12 11.76
C ILE A 468 55.86 -2.39 11.54
N THR A 469 56.28 -3.52 12.08
CA THR A 469 55.53 -4.80 12.01
C THR A 469 54.89 -5.19 13.34
N ASP A 470 55.30 -4.55 14.43
CA ASP A 470 54.76 -4.74 15.77
C ASP A 470 53.66 -3.71 16.07
N THR A 471 52.98 -3.81 17.21
CA THR A 471 51.95 -2.85 17.65
C THR A 471 52.47 -1.79 18.60
N THR A 472 53.77 -1.48 18.51
CA THR A 472 54.46 -0.50 19.34
C THR A 472 55.43 0.35 18.53
N TYR A 473 55.56 1.62 18.91
CA TYR A 473 56.55 2.53 18.36
C TYR A 473 57.09 3.45 19.44
N THR A 474 58.41 3.59 19.53
CA THR A 474 59.05 4.59 20.41
C THR A 474 59.68 5.68 19.56
N SER A 475 59.37 6.94 19.87
CA SER A 475 59.90 8.11 19.18
C SER A 475 61.44 8.19 19.28
N PRO A 476 62.11 9.00 18.46
CA PRO A 476 63.51 9.39 18.71
C PRO A 476 63.71 9.98 20.11
N LYS A 477 64.93 9.87 20.63
CA LYS A 477 65.35 10.46 21.92
C LYS A 477 65.38 11.99 21.87
N ASN A 478 65.31 12.61 23.04
CA ASN A 478 65.52 14.06 23.22
C ASN A 478 64.49 14.91 22.47
N LEU A 479 63.20 14.52 22.50
CA LEU A 479 62.14 15.42 22.05
C LEU A 479 62.13 16.67 22.92
N THR A 480 61.81 17.83 22.33
CA THR A 480 61.90 19.12 23.04
C THR A 480 60.83 19.22 24.12
N PRO A 481 61.19 19.39 25.40
CA PRO A 481 60.23 19.65 26.48
C PRO A 481 59.36 20.87 26.18
N GLY A 482 58.09 20.80 26.58
CA GLY A 482 57.08 21.83 26.32
C GLY A 482 56.49 21.82 24.90
N LYS A 483 57.02 21.01 23.96
CA LYS A 483 56.40 20.87 22.64
C LYS A 483 55.28 19.83 22.62
N THR A 484 54.23 20.15 21.88
CA THR A 484 53.09 19.27 21.63
C THR A 484 53.14 18.73 20.21
N TYR A 485 52.99 17.41 20.08
CA TYR A 485 53.00 16.70 18.80
C TYR A 485 51.66 16.01 18.59
N LYS A 486 51.07 16.18 17.40
CA LYS A 486 49.92 15.40 16.94
C LYS A 486 50.42 14.27 16.05
N VAL A 487 50.09 13.04 16.38
CA VAL A 487 50.64 11.81 15.78
C VAL A 487 49.50 10.92 15.28
N ALA A 488 49.56 10.56 14.01
CA ALA A 488 48.67 9.59 13.37
C ALA A 488 49.40 8.25 13.21
N ILE A 489 48.72 7.16 13.51
CA ILE A 489 49.22 5.79 13.31
C ILE A 489 48.31 5.16 12.27
N ALA A 490 48.87 4.76 11.13
CA ALA A 490 48.14 4.10 10.04
C ALA A 490 48.52 2.62 9.98
N ALA A 491 47.58 1.77 9.59
CA ALA A 491 47.85 0.38 9.25
C ALA A 491 47.80 0.19 7.73
N ARG A 492 48.59 -0.76 7.24
CA ARG A 492 48.56 -1.22 5.85
C ARG A 492 47.88 -2.58 5.81
N VAL A 493 46.67 -2.63 5.28
CA VAL A 493 45.86 -3.84 5.15
C VAL A 493 45.74 -4.17 3.67
N ASN A 494 46.05 -5.40 3.27
CA ASN A 494 46.03 -5.84 1.87
C ASN A 494 46.80 -4.88 0.92
N GLY A 495 47.94 -4.37 1.37
CA GLY A 495 48.80 -3.46 0.60
C GLY A 495 48.34 -2.00 0.54
N LYS A 496 47.20 -1.63 1.14
CA LYS A 496 46.66 -0.26 1.15
C LYS A 496 46.73 0.37 2.54
N TRP A 497 47.10 1.65 2.60
CA TRP A 497 47.14 2.43 3.85
C TRP A 497 45.82 3.16 4.09
N ASP A 498 45.22 2.99 5.27
CA ASP A 498 44.06 3.80 5.70
C ASP A 498 44.53 5.11 6.37
N THR A 499 44.99 6.05 5.55
CA THR A 499 45.51 7.34 6.04
C THR A 499 44.39 8.26 6.53
N LYS A 500 43.18 8.15 5.97
CA LYS A 500 42.04 9.00 6.32
C LYS A 500 41.60 8.73 7.77
N ASN A 501 41.37 7.47 8.14
CA ASN A 501 40.98 7.15 9.51
C ASN A 501 42.13 7.30 10.49
N ALA A 502 43.39 7.05 10.08
CA ALA A 502 44.56 7.32 10.91
C ALA A 502 44.68 8.80 11.32
N ILE A 503 44.46 9.72 10.37
CA ILE A 503 44.48 11.17 10.63
C ILE A 503 43.29 11.59 11.51
N LYS A 504 42.10 11.03 11.23
CA LYS A 504 40.89 11.29 12.02
C LYS A 504 41.07 10.90 13.49
N ASN A 505 41.79 9.82 13.76
CA ASN A 505 42.03 9.27 15.09
C ASN A 505 43.44 9.60 15.65
N ALA A 506 44.07 10.66 15.18
CA ALA A 506 45.40 11.05 15.63
C ALA A 506 45.41 11.47 17.12
N VAL A 507 46.42 10.99 17.85
CA VAL A 507 46.63 11.32 19.26
C VAL A 507 47.54 12.54 19.42
N THR A 508 47.44 13.22 20.56
CA THR A 508 48.28 14.39 20.87
C THR A 508 49.09 14.10 22.13
N VAL A 509 50.38 14.43 22.10
CA VAL A 509 51.30 14.24 23.23
C VAL A 509 52.13 15.51 23.46
N THR A 510 52.18 15.96 24.71
CA THR A 510 53.05 17.07 25.14
C THR A 510 54.25 16.49 25.88
N ILE A 511 55.45 16.87 25.45
CA ILE A 511 56.70 16.42 26.07
C ILE A 511 56.89 17.20 27.36
N LYS A 512 57.02 16.48 28.48
CA LYS A 512 57.18 17.07 29.81
C LYS A 512 58.64 17.33 30.14
#